data_AF-A0A840HBQ0-F1
#
_entry.id   AF-A0A840HBQ0-F1
#
_cell.length_a   1.000
_cell.length_b   1.000
_cell.length_c   1.000
_cell.angle_alpha   90.00
_cell.angle_beta   90.00
_cell.angle_gamma   90.00
#
_symmetry.space_group_name_H-M   'P 1'
#
loop_
_entity.id
_entity.type
_entity.pdbx_description
1 polymer ?
#
loop_
_entity_poly.entity_id
_entity_poly.type
_entity_poly.pdbx_seq_one_letter_code
_entity_poly.pdbx_strand_id
1 'polypeptide(L)'
;MTKLFATRLALVATMMLLAGPAISAQQDDGAPPPSKPGKPINAGEVLSGELNALKVRDVKNAGKRVATYQITSEPRRLPPPNGLCNLETGPETFQLVPSGDAQAAQLKTFVGKEISVKVDEVACASDPGQMSEAVITKWSLIKKQ
;
A
#
# COMPACT_ATOMS: atom_id res chain seq x y z
N MET A 1 -79.23 -33.85 -3.00
CA MET A 1 -79.74 -33.12 -4.18
C MET A 1 -78.59 -32.86 -5.14
N THR A 2 -78.78 -33.32 -6.39
CA THR A 2 -78.24 -32.86 -7.68
C THR A 2 -76.72 -32.64 -7.92
N LYS A 3 -76.26 -33.33 -8.98
CA LYS A 3 -75.00 -33.20 -9.73
C LYS A 3 -74.91 -31.91 -10.56
N LEU A 4 -73.72 -31.74 -11.19
CA LEU A 4 -73.34 -30.90 -12.35
C LEU A 4 -72.78 -29.53 -11.91
N PHE A 5 -71.68 -28.99 -12.46
CA PHE A 5 -71.37 -28.81 -13.87
C PHE A 5 -69.85 -28.70 -14.11
N ALA A 6 -69.39 -29.33 -15.20
CA ALA A 6 -68.18 -28.93 -15.90
C ALA A 6 -68.36 -27.51 -16.47
N THR A 7 -67.29 -26.72 -16.64
CA THR A 7 -67.02 -25.80 -17.78
C THR A 7 -65.72 -25.01 -17.51
N ARG A 8 -64.71 -25.23 -18.37
CA ARG A 8 -63.77 -24.27 -19.04
C ARG A 8 -63.35 -23.00 -18.27
N LEU A 9 -62.09 -22.57 -18.26
CA LEU A 9 -61.28 -22.15 -19.41
C LEU A 9 -59.84 -21.93 -18.95
N ALA A 10 -58.90 -22.13 -19.89
CA ALA A 10 -57.47 -21.93 -19.76
C ALA A 10 -57.11 -20.57 -19.14
N LEU A 11 -56.27 -20.58 -18.10
CA LEU A 11 -55.64 -19.37 -17.59
C LEU A 11 -54.44 -19.04 -18.48
N VAL A 12 -54.63 -17.97 -19.26
CA VAL A 12 -53.68 -17.36 -20.18
C VAL A 12 -52.42 -16.93 -19.45
N ALA A 13 -51.27 -17.30 -20.01
CA ALA A 13 -49.96 -16.84 -19.61
C ALA A 13 -49.79 -15.36 -19.98
N THR A 14 -49.53 -14.52 -18.97
CA THR A 14 -49.17 -13.12 -19.19
C THR A 14 -47.74 -12.91 -18.69
N MET A 15 -46.77 -13.08 -19.59
CA MET A 15 -45.40 -12.59 -19.41
C MET A 15 -45.46 -11.06 -19.32
N MET A 16 -45.27 -10.50 -18.12
CA MET A 16 -45.00 -9.08 -17.97
C MET A 16 -43.55 -8.81 -18.40
N LEU A 17 -43.40 -8.24 -19.59
CA LEU A 17 -42.20 -7.55 -20.04
C LEU A 17 -41.97 -6.33 -19.15
N LEU A 18 -41.07 -6.47 -18.17
CA LEU A 18 -40.50 -5.35 -17.45
C LEU A 18 -39.52 -4.63 -18.38
N ALA A 19 -39.99 -3.60 -19.07
CA ALA A 19 -39.16 -2.58 -19.68
C ALA A 19 -38.53 -1.72 -18.56
N GLY A 20 -37.38 -2.16 -18.05
CA GLY A 20 -36.49 -1.32 -17.26
C GLY A 20 -35.81 -0.28 -18.16
N PRO A 21 -35.51 0.93 -17.64
CA PRO A 21 -34.81 1.93 -18.43
C PRO A 21 -33.44 1.38 -18.83
N ALA A 22 -33.08 1.58 -20.09
CA ALA A 22 -31.77 1.32 -20.63
C ALA A 22 -30.73 2.15 -19.85
N ILE A 23 -30.15 1.56 -18.81
CA ILE A 23 -28.85 1.97 -18.32
C ILE A 23 -27.88 1.31 -19.28
N SER A 24 -27.24 2.13 -20.14
CA SER A 24 -26.03 1.72 -20.83
C SER A 24 -25.06 1.19 -19.78
N ALA A 25 -24.99 -0.14 -19.65
CA ALA A 25 -23.81 -0.80 -19.17
C ALA A 25 -22.77 -0.54 -20.26
N GLN A 26 -22.06 0.59 -20.14
CA GLN A 26 -20.72 0.72 -20.68
C GLN A 26 -19.97 -0.46 -20.09
N GLN A 27 -19.85 -1.54 -20.87
CA GLN A 27 -18.74 -2.46 -20.76
C GLN A 27 -17.51 -1.63 -21.12
N ASP A 28 -17.08 -0.82 -20.15
CA ASP A 28 -15.69 -0.47 -20.02
C ASP A 28 -14.99 -1.81 -19.84
N ASP A 29 -14.21 -2.18 -20.85
CA ASP A 29 -13.22 -3.26 -20.81
C ASP A 29 -12.14 -2.83 -19.81
N GLY A 30 -12.56 -2.75 -18.55
CA GLY A 30 -11.80 -2.28 -17.41
C GLY A 30 -10.88 -3.40 -16.96
N ALA A 31 -9.95 -3.81 -17.84
CA ALA A 31 -8.69 -4.28 -17.34
C ALA A 31 -8.17 -3.17 -16.41
N PRO A 32 -7.91 -3.44 -15.11
CA PRO A 32 -7.34 -2.43 -14.23
C PRO A 32 -6.10 -1.86 -14.94
N PRO A 33 -5.94 -0.52 -14.95
CA PRO A 33 -4.81 0.10 -15.65
C PRO A 33 -3.53 -0.60 -15.17
N PRO A 34 -2.60 -0.96 -16.07
CA PRO A 34 -1.40 -1.69 -15.70
C PRO A 34 -0.71 -0.92 -14.58
N SER A 35 -0.42 -1.61 -13.47
CA SER A 35 0.20 -1.07 -12.27
C SER A 35 1.48 -0.34 -12.68
N LYS A 36 1.40 0.99 -12.79
CA LYS A 36 2.54 1.79 -13.26
C LYS A 36 3.63 1.71 -12.19
N PRO A 37 4.90 1.51 -12.56
CA PRO A 37 5.99 1.61 -11.63
C PRO A 37 5.91 2.92 -10.84
N GLY A 38 6.12 2.84 -9.53
CA GLY A 38 6.09 3.97 -8.63
C GLY A 38 6.99 5.12 -9.08
N LYS A 39 6.70 6.33 -8.58
CA LYS A 39 7.48 7.53 -8.93
C LYS A 39 8.96 7.30 -8.54
N PRO A 40 9.93 7.61 -9.42
CA PRO A 40 11.33 7.47 -9.06
C PRO A 40 11.67 8.36 -7.86
N ILE A 41 12.42 7.82 -6.90
CA ILE A 41 13.00 8.57 -5.79
C ILE A 41 14.47 8.83 -6.08
N ASN A 42 14.86 10.11 -6.12
CA ASN A 42 16.24 10.51 -6.34
C ASN A 42 16.93 10.92 -5.04
N ALA A 43 18.26 10.92 -5.04
CA ALA A 43 19.03 11.51 -3.95
C ALA A 43 18.65 12.99 -3.78
N GLY A 44 18.35 13.37 -2.55
CA GLY A 44 17.86 14.68 -2.16
C GLY A 44 16.35 14.88 -2.32
N GLU A 45 15.60 13.87 -2.77
CA GLU A 45 14.14 13.94 -2.87
C GLU A 45 13.47 13.75 -1.51
N VAL A 46 12.30 14.39 -1.35
CA VAL A 46 11.51 14.30 -0.13
C VAL A 46 10.56 13.11 -0.20
N LEU A 47 10.71 12.19 0.73
CA LEU A 47 9.78 11.11 0.99
C LEU A 47 8.87 11.52 2.14
N SER A 48 7.56 11.50 1.92
CA SER A 48 6.57 11.79 2.96
C SER A 48 5.66 10.59 3.15
N GLY A 49 5.24 10.38 4.39
CA GLY A 49 4.45 9.22 4.74
C GLY A 49 4.32 9.06 6.25
N GLU A 50 3.52 8.09 6.65
CA GLU A 50 3.31 7.78 8.06
C GLU A 50 4.52 7.04 8.64
N LEU A 51 5.04 7.54 9.76
CA LEU A 51 6.12 6.88 10.48
C LEU A 51 5.56 5.81 11.43
N ASN A 52 5.90 4.56 11.14
CA ASN A 52 5.64 3.41 11.98
C ASN A 52 6.90 2.99 12.74
N ALA A 53 6.71 2.39 13.93
CA ALA A 53 7.81 1.78 14.68
C ALA A 53 7.45 0.37 15.11
N LEU A 54 8.23 -0.60 14.65
CA LEU A 54 8.07 -2.01 15.02
C LEU A 54 9.16 -2.42 15.99
N LYS A 55 8.81 -3.28 16.95
CA LYS A 55 9.80 -3.88 17.85
C LYS A 55 10.23 -5.21 17.26
N VAL A 56 11.34 -5.21 16.53
CA VAL A 56 11.90 -6.41 15.92
C VAL A 56 12.88 -7.06 16.88
N ARG A 57 12.89 -8.40 16.89
CA ARG A 57 13.83 -9.17 17.71
C ARG A 57 15.16 -9.23 16.97
N ASP A 58 16.17 -8.59 17.55
CA ASP A 58 17.51 -8.61 16.96
C ASP A 58 18.20 -9.93 17.28
N VAL A 59 18.33 -10.78 16.26
CA VAL A 59 18.94 -12.10 16.36
C VAL A 59 20.44 -11.99 16.66
N LYS A 60 21.10 -10.90 16.25
CA LYS A 60 22.54 -10.66 16.49
C LYS A 60 22.81 -10.17 17.91
N ASN A 61 21.87 -9.43 18.51
CA ASN A 61 21.99 -8.89 19.87
C ASN A 61 21.21 -9.72 20.92
N ALA A 62 21.44 -11.04 20.94
CA ALA A 62 20.84 -11.96 21.94
C ALA A 62 19.31 -11.92 22.02
N GLY A 63 18.62 -11.54 20.94
CA GLY A 63 17.18 -11.44 20.90
C GLY A 63 16.59 -10.21 21.60
N LYS A 64 17.39 -9.16 21.86
CA LYS A 64 16.87 -7.88 22.35
C LYS A 64 15.90 -7.28 21.35
N ARG A 65 14.80 -6.70 21.86
CA ARG A 65 13.83 -5.99 21.00
C ARG A 65 14.38 -4.61 20.67
N VAL A 66 14.67 -4.37 19.41
CA VAL A 66 15.12 -3.08 18.89
C VAL A 66 13.96 -2.42 18.15
N ALA A 67 13.84 -1.10 18.28
CA ALA A 67 12.87 -0.32 17.50
C ALA A 67 13.38 -0.15 16.06
N THR A 68 12.61 -0.66 15.11
CA THR A 68 12.80 -0.44 13.67
C THR A 68 11.79 0.61 13.22
N TYR A 69 12.27 1.66 12.58
CA TYR A 69 11.43 2.76 12.09
C TYR A 69 11.16 2.58 10.60
N GLN A 70 9.90 2.68 10.20
CA GLN A 70 9.47 2.51 8.82
C GLN A 70 8.59 3.69 8.41
N ILE A 71 8.82 4.24 7.22
CA ILE A 71 7.91 5.21 6.60
C ILE A 71 7.12 4.50 5.50
N THR A 72 5.79 4.63 5.55
CA THR A 72 4.89 4.09 4.52
C THR A 72 4.50 5.22 3.58
N SER A 73 4.82 5.09 2.30
CA SER A 73 4.50 6.07 1.26
C SER A 73 3.87 5.38 0.05
N GLU A 74 3.47 6.18 -0.95
CA GLU A 74 3.16 5.66 -2.29
C GLU A 74 4.34 4.85 -2.87
N PRO A 75 4.07 3.90 -3.78
CA PRO A 75 5.12 3.14 -4.47
C PRO A 75 6.19 4.06 -5.04
N ARG A 76 7.46 3.79 -4.72
CA ARG A 76 8.59 4.50 -5.33
C ARG A 76 9.51 3.55 -6.06
N ARG A 77 10.06 4.03 -7.16
CA ARG A 77 11.13 3.36 -7.88
C ARG A 77 12.48 3.88 -7.37
N LEU A 78 13.33 3.01 -6.86
CA LEU A 78 14.70 3.34 -6.50
C LEU A 78 15.54 3.67 -7.75
N PRO A 79 16.60 4.48 -7.58
CA PRO A 79 17.53 4.75 -8.66
C PRO A 79 18.18 3.44 -9.16
N PRO A 80 18.56 3.35 -10.45
CA PRO A 80 19.31 2.20 -10.97
C PRO A 80 20.59 1.94 -10.14
N PRO A 81 21.00 0.68 -9.93
CA PRO A 81 20.47 -0.56 -10.50
C PRO A 81 19.25 -1.15 -9.75
N ASN A 82 18.89 -0.56 -8.62
CA ASN A 82 17.95 -1.15 -7.66
C ASN A 82 16.49 -1.13 -8.15
N GLY A 83 16.13 -0.16 -9.00
CA GLY A 83 14.86 -0.16 -9.74
C GLY A 83 13.65 -0.31 -8.82
N LEU A 84 12.95 -1.44 -8.87
CA LEU A 84 11.76 -1.70 -8.07
C LEU A 84 12.02 -2.65 -6.89
N CYS A 85 13.27 -2.96 -6.55
CA CYS A 85 13.61 -3.94 -5.52
C CYS A 85 12.99 -5.33 -5.76
N ASN A 86 12.92 -5.75 -7.02
CA ASN A 86 12.24 -6.98 -7.47
C ASN A 86 10.73 -7.03 -7.15
N LEU A 87 10.10 -5.88 -6.93
CA LEU A 87 8.65 -5.72 -6.77
C LEU A 87 8.01 -5.27 -8.08
N GLU A 88 6.70 -5.54 -8.24
CA GLU A 88 5.95 -5.17 -9.44
C GLU A 88 5.75 -3.66 -9.56
N THR A 89 5.48 -2.98 -8.45
CA THR A 89 5.20 -1.54 -8.37
C THR A 89 6.34 -0.73 -7.74
N GLY A 90 7.25 -1.38 -7.01
CA GLY A 90 8.31 -0.75 -6.23
C GLY A 90 7.93 -0.64 -4.74
N PRO A 91 8.92 -0.39 -3.85
CA PRO A 91 8.67 -0.32 -2.42
C PRO A 91 7.68 0.77 -2.03
N GLU A 92 6.78 0.41 -1.13
CA GLU A 92 5.84 1.29 -0.40
C GLU A 92 6.32 1.50 1.03
N THR A 93 7.13 0.58 1.55
CA THR A 93 7.67 0.62 2.92
C THR A 93 9.18 0.82 2.93
N PHE A 94 9.63 1.87 3.62
CA PHE A 94 11.04 2.21 3.70
C PHE A 94 11.52 2.23 5.15
N GLN A 95 12.51 1.43 5.48
CA GLN A 95 13.14 1.44 6.80
C GLN A 95 14.08 2.64 6.91
N LEU A 96 13.89 3.47 7.92
CA LEU A 96 14.82 4.56 8.26
C LEU A 96 15.87 4.03 9.22
N VAL A 97 17.13 3.98 8.79
CA VAL A 97 18.25 3.64 9.66
C VAL A 97 18.70 4.92 10.38
N PRO A 98 18.53 5.03 11.70
CA PRO A 98 19.04 6.18 12.42
C PRO A 98 20.57 6.15 12.45
N SER A 99 21.20 7.29 12.17
CA SER A 99 22.65 7.50 12.26
C SER A 99 23.17 7.53 13.71
N GLY A 100 22.27 7.56 14.71
CA GLY A 100 22.62 7.50 16.13
C GLY A 100 21.40 7.65 17.05
N ASP A 101 21.64 7.59 18.36
CA ASP A 101 20.60 7.58 19.39
C ASP A 101 19.73 8.84 19.42
N ALA A 102 20.32 10.00 19.13
CA ALA A 102 19.58 11.27 19.06
C ALA A 102 18.52 11.26 17.93
N GLN A 103 18.88 10.72 16.76
CA GLN A 103 17.96 10.61 15.63
C GLN A 103 16.89 9.54 15.89
N ALA A 104 17.25 8.43 16.54
CA ALA A 104 16.28 7.42 16.97
C ALA A 104 15.29 7.97 18.00
N ALA A 105 15.77 8.73 18.99
CA ALA A 105 14.93 9.40 19.97
C ALA A 105 13.97 10.40 19.31
N GLN A 106 14.45 11.16 18.31
CA GLN A 106 13.61 12.07 17.54
C GLN A 106 12.53 11.32 16.76
N LEU A 107 12.87 10.27 16.02
CA LEU A 107 11.89 9.44 15.30
C LEU A 107 10.84 8.85 16.23
N LYS A 108 11.23 8.43 17.45
CA LYS A 108 10.30 7.93 18.46
C LYS A 108 9.18 8.92 18.79
N THR A 109 9.46 10.24 18.74
CA THR A 109 8.44 11.27 18.99
C THR A 109 7.46 11.46 17.84
N PHE A 110 7.82 11.01 16.64
CA PHE A 110 7.02 11.15 15.43
C PHE A 110 6.26 9.86 15.04
N VAL A 111 6.36 8.79 15.83
CA VAL A 111 5.66 7.53 15.54
C VAL A 111 4.15 7.76 15.53
N GLY A 112 3.47 7.22 14.52
CA GLY A 112 2.05 7.43 14.24
C GLY A 112 1.71 8.79 13.65
N LYS A 113 2.71 9.54 13.17
CA LYS A 113 2.53 10.84 12.50
C LYS A 113 3.07 10.78 11.08
N GLU A 114 2.52 11.61 10.20
CA GLU A 114 3.14 11.87 8.91
C GLU A 114 4.42 12.68 9.10
N ILE A 115 5.53 12.19 8.54
CA ILE A 115 6.79 12.91 8.49
C ILE A 115 7.23 13.10 7.04
N SER A 116 8.11 14.08 6.83
CA SER A 116 8.84 14.24 5.58
C SER A 116 10.33 14.07 5.86
N VAL A 117 10.99 13.23 5.08
CA VAL A 117 12.44 13.02 5.15
C VAL A 117 13.06 13.28 3.79
N LYS A 118 14.20 13.97 3.78
CA LYS A 118 15.06 14.04 2.60
C LYS A 118 15.83 12.75 2.51
N VAL A 119 15.72 12.03 1.39
CA VAL A 119 16.41 10.76 1.16
C VAL A 119 17.67 11.02 0.37
N ASP A 120 18.84 10.77 0.97
CA ASP A 120 20.13 10.94 0.31
C ASP A 120 20.66 9.59 -0.20
N GLU A 121 20.43 8.50 0.52
CA GLU A 121 20.87 7.15 0.13
C GLU A 121 19.80 6.11 0.47
N VAL A 122 19.43 5.31 -0.53
CA VAL A 122 18.42 4.27 -0.44
C VAL A 122 18.89 3.00 -1.16
N ALA A 123 18.61 1.85 -0.56
CA ALA A 123 18.93 0.54 -1.10
C ALA A 123 17.75 -0.43 -0.90
N CYS A 124 17.71 -1.52 -1.67
CA CYS A 124 16.73 -2.58 -1.44
C CYS A 124 17.07 -3.35 -0.17
N ALA A 125 16.05 -3.72 0.59
CA ALA A 125 16.25 -4.55 1.76
C ALA A 125 16.81 -5.91 1.33
N SER A 126 17.97 -6.26 1.87
CA SER A 126 18.71 -7.48 1.51
C SER A 126 19.10 -8.31 2.74
N ASP A 127 18.95 -7.75 3.94
CA ASP A 127 19.38 -8.41 5.17
C ASP A 127 18.25 -9.21 5.83
N PRO A 128 18.53 -10.43 6.32
CA PRO A 128 17.57 -11.16 7.14
C PRO A 128 17.24 -10.35 8.41
N GLY A 129 15.96 -10.01 8.58
CA GLY A 129 15.45 -9.19 9.69
C GLY A 129 15.00 -7.78 9.31
N GLN A 130 15.24 -7.35 8.06
CA GLN A 130 14.60 -6.14 7.52
C GLN A 130 13.14 -6.47 7.18
N MET A 131 12.22 -5.76 7.83
CA MET A 131 10.77 -5.92 7.66
C MET A 131 10.20 -4.96 6.61
N SER A 132 11.07 -4.17 5.95
CA SER A 132 10.73 -3.22 4.89
C SER A 132 11.25 -3.72 3.56
N GLU A 133 10.69 -3.17 2.48
CA GLU A 133 11.10 -3.48 1.11
C GLU A 133 12.38 -2.74 0.71
N ALA A 134 12.56 -1.52 1.22
CA ALA A 134 13.76 -0.71 1.02
C ALA A 134 14.29 -0.14 2.34
N VAL A 135 15.56 0.23 2.34
CA VAL A 135 16.28 0.77 3.50
C VAL A 135 16.93 2.08 3.11
N ILE A 136 16.68 3.11 3.91
CA ILE A 136 17.25 4.44 3.75
C ILE A 136 18.32 4.62 4.83
N THR A 137 19.57 4.69 4.39
CA THR A 137 20.76 4.76 5.27
C THR A 137 21.20 6.20 5.54
N LYS A 138 21.00 7.10 4.57
CA LYS A 138 21.26 8.53 4.73
C LYS A 138 20.01 9.33 4.43
N TRP A 139 19.58 10.07 5.43
CA TRP A 139 18.40 10.91 5.34
C TRP A 139 18.42 12.01 6.41
N SER A 140 17.64 13.05 6.18
CA SER A 140 17.43 14.12 7.16
C SER A 140 15.94 14.42 7.32
N LEU A 141 15.52 14.72 8.55
CA LEU A 141 14.12 15.04 8.83
C LEU A 141 13.83 16.46 8.33
N ILE A 142 12.90 16.58 7.40
CA ILE A 142 12.35 17.87 6.98
C ILE A 142 11.10 18.05 7.85
N LYS A 143 11.20 18.86 8.90
CA LYS A 143 10.01 19.21 9.69
C LYS A 143 8.94 19.78 8.75
N LYS A 144 7.83 19.07 8.56
CA LYS A 144 6.55 19.73 8.25
C LYS A 144 6.07 20.33 9.57
N GLN A 145 5.92 21.66 9.58
CA GLN A 145 5.29 22.38 10.68
C GLN A 145 3.83 21.99 10.81
#